data_AF-A0A7W3D2F3-F1
#
_entry.id   AF-A0A7W3D2F3-F1
#
_cell.length_a   1.000
_cell.length_b   1.000
_cell.length_c   1.000
_cell.angle_alpha   90.00
_cell.angle_beta   90.00
_cell.angle_gamma   90.00
#
_symmetry.space_group_name_H-M   'P 1'
#
loop_
_entity.id
_entity.type
_entity.pdbx_description
1 polymer ?
#
loop_
_entity_poly.entity_id
_entity_poly.type
_entity_poly.pdbx_seq_one_letter_code
_entity_poly.pdbx_strand_id
1 'polypeptide(L)' 'MSQGEKEPTNPEGADFKIYARLDAGELLESIIANPPTTKYGKLTSEGNIRTEYRFWKAWRKTNPRP' A
#
# COMPACT_ATOMS: atom_id res chain seq x y z
N MET A 1 3.69 3.27 7.78
CA MET A 1 2.64 3.94 7.00
C MET A 1 3.32 5.14 6.41
N SER A 2 3.33 5.20 5.09
CA SER A 2 3.95 6.27 4.32
C SER A 2 3.22 7.57 4.64
N GLN A 3 3.93 8.70 4.65
CA GLN A 3 3.28 10.02 4.68
C GLN A 3 2.75 10.43 3.29
N GLY A 4 2.79 9.52 2.30
CA GLY A 4 2.32 9.77 0.94
C GLY A 4 3.25 10.64 0.10
N GLU A 5 4.37 11.08 0.67
CA GLU A 5 5.37 11.93 0.01
C GLU A 5 6.27 11.17 -0.96
N LYS A 6 6.37 9.84 -0.79
CA LYS A 6 7.23 8.98 -1.62
C LYS A 6 6.75 7.53 -1.66
N GLU A 7 7.24 6.80 -2.64
CA GLU A 7 7.11 5.35 -2.72
C GLU A 7 7.77 4.69 -1.49
N PRO A 8 7.07 3.76 -0.79
CA PRO A 8 7.67 2.96 0.27
C PRO A 8 8.81 2.10 -0.29
N THR A 9 9.92 2.01 0.43
CA THR A 9 11.10 1.24 0.01
C THR A 9 11.40 0.03 0.91
N ASN A 10 10.74 -0.09 2.07
CA ASN A 10 10.98 -1.18 3.01
C ASN A 10 10.09 -2.40 2.67
N PRO A 11 10.66 -3.54 2.20
CA PRO A 11 9.88 -4.71 1.79
C PRO A 11 9.04 -5.34 2.90
N GLU A 12 9.46 -5.18 4.16
CA GLU A 12 8.74 -5.70 5.32
C GLU A 12 7.57 -4.79 5.75
N GLY A 13 7.54 -3.56 5.26
CA GLY A 13 6.51 -2.57 5.51
C GLY A 13 5.15 -2.97 4.93
N ALA A 14 4.08 -2.69 5.68
CA ALA A 14 2.72 -2.90 5.17
C ALA A 14 2.42 -2.02 3.96
N ASP A 15 2.87 -0.77 3.99
CA ASP A 15 2.77 0.21 2.91
C ASP A 15 3.43 -0.29 1.62
N PHE A 16 4.66 -0.81 1.70
CA PHE A 16 5.33 -1.44 0.56
C PHE A 16 4.53 -2.61 -0.01
N LYS A 17 4.07 -3.52 0.84
CA LYS A 17 3.27 -4.68 0.41
C LYS A 17 1.94 -4.26 -0.24
N ILE A 18 1.30 -3.20 0.27
CA ILE A 18 0.09 -2.62 -0.33
C ILE A 18 0.40 -2.06 -1.72
N TYR A 19 1.46 -1.24 -1.84
CA TYR A 19 1.87 -0.67 -3.13
C TYR A 19 2.19 -1.75 -4.16
N ALA A 20 2.95 -2.78 -3.78
CA ALA A 20 3.31 -3.89 -4.67
C ALA A 20 2.08 -4.65 -5.19
N ARG A 21 1.07 -4.89 -4.34
CA ARG A 21 -0.20 -5.53 -4.74
C ARG A 21 -1.02 -4.66 -5.67
N LEU A 22 -1.11 -3.36 -5.38
CA LEU A 22 -1.79 -2.41 -6.25
C LEU A 22 -1.11 -2.27 -7.62
N ASP A 23 0.23 -2.26 -7.65
CA ASP A 23 1.01 -2.24 -8.89
C ASP A 23 0.82 -3.53 -9.71
N ALA A 24 0.58 -4.67 -9.04
CA ALA A 24 0.23 -5.94 -9.69
C ALA A 24 -1.22 -5.98 -10.21
N GLY A 25 -1.98 -4.89 -10.06
CA GLY A 25 -3.36 -4.78 -10.54
C GLY A 25 -4.41 -5.30 -9.56
N GLU A 26 -4.03 -5.60 -8.31
CA GLU A 26 -4.98 -6.08 -7.31
C GLU A 26 -5.96 -4.96 -6.87
N LEU A 27 -7.21 -5.33 -6.65
CA LEU A 27 -8.25 -4.40 -6.20
C LEU A 27 -8.10 -4.05 -4.72
N LEU A 28 -8.41 -2.80 -4.36
CA LEU A 28 -8.42 -2.32 -2.97
C LEU A 28 -9.22 -3.25 -2.05
N GLU A 29 -10.42 -3.66 -2.46
CA GLU A 29 -11.31 -4.50 -1.65
C GLU A 29 -10.72 -5.89 -1.41
N SER A 30 -9.92 -6.43 -2.35
CA SER A 30 -9.18 -7.69 -2.17
C SER A 30 -8.07 -7.54 -1.12
N ILE A 31 -7.38 -6.39 -1.13
CA ILE A 31 -6.35 -6.08 -0.12
C ILE A 31 -6.98 -5.88 1.26
N ILE A 32 -8.17 -5.29 1.35
CA ILE A 32 -8.92 -5.16 2.61
C ILE A 32 -9.41 -6.51 3.12
N ALA A 33 -9.90 -7.39 2.23
CA ALA A 33 -10.35 -8.74 2.60
C ALA A 33 -9.20 -9.64 3.05
N ASN A 34 -8.00 -9.44 2.53
CA ASN A 34 -6.78 -10.15 2.93
C ASN A 34 -5.65 -9.15 3.25
N PRO A 35 -5.68 -8.48 4.42
CA PRO A 35 -4.70 -7.45 4.78
C PRO A 35 -3.27 -7.96 4.88
N PRO A 36 -2.27 -7.20 4.39
CA PRO A 36 -0.88 -7.54 4.68
C PRO A 36 -0.56 -7.29 6.15
N THR A 37 0.48 -7.97 6.64
CA THR A 37 1.03 -7.73 7.97
C THR A 37 2.00 -6.56 7.98
N THR A 38 1.95 -5.78 9.06
CA THR A 38 2.97 -4.81 9.44
C THR A 38 4.31 -5.52 9.74
N LYS A 39 5.39 -4.75 9.84
CA LYS A 39 6.71 -5.27 10.24
C LYS A 39 6.74 -5.96 11.62
N TYR A 40 5.70 -5.76 12.43
CA TYR A 40 5.54 -6.39 13.75
C TYR A 40 4.61 -7.62 13.72
N GLY A 41 4.27 -8.15 12.54
CA GLY A 41 3.40 -9.32 12.38
C GLY A 41 1.91 -9.07 12.61
N LYS A 42 1.50 -7.84 12.94
CA LYS A 42 0.08 -7.49 13.11
C LYS A 42 -0.57 -7.19 11.77
N LEU A 43 -1.83 -7.60 11.57
CA LEU A 43 -2.63 -7.22 10.40
C LEU A 43 -2.75 -5.70 10.29
N THR A 44 -2.66 -5.19 9.06
CA THR A 44 -2.86 -3.77 8.77
C THR A 44 -4.35 -3.46 8.82
N SER A 45 -4.73 -2.39 9.51
CA SER A 45 -6.14 -1.99 9.60
C SER A 45 -6.68 -1.50 8.26
N GLU A 46 -7.98 -1.66 8.03
CA GLU A 46 -8.65 -1.18 6.82
C GLU A 46 -8.42 0.32 6.58
N GLY A 47 -8.54 1.16 7.61
CA GLY A 47 -8.31 2.60 7.49
C GLY A 47 -6.90 2.95 7.02
N ASN A 48 -5.90 2.19 7.48
CA ASN A 48 -4.53 2.30 7.03
C ASN A 48 -4.38 1.88 5.55
N ILE A 49 -5.01 0.78 5.14
CA ILE A 49 -4.99 0.32 3.75
C ILE A 49 -5.64 1.36 2.82
N ARG A 50 -6.81 1.90 3.18
CA ARG A 50 -7.50 2.95 2.41
C ARG A 50 -6.67 4.22 2.31
N THR A 51 -5.90 4.55 3.35
CA THR A 51 -5.00 5.71 3.35
C THR A 51 -3.84 5.51 2.39
N GLU A 52 -3.14 4.36 2.48
CA GLU A 52 -2.06 4.03 1.55
C GLU A 52 -2.54 3.92 0.11
N TYR A 53 -3.75 3.42 -0.14
CA TYR A 53 -4.33 3.41 -1.48
C TYR A 53 -4.50 4.82 -2.07
N ARG A 54 -4.94 5.79 -1.26
CA ARG A 54 -5.05 7.20 -1.70
C ARG A 54 -3.68 7.77 -2.01
N PHE A 55 -2.69 7.51 -1.17
CA PHE A 55 -1.31 7.92 -1.40
C PHE A 55 -0.71 7.26 -2.65
N TRP A 56 -0.95 5.96 -2.85
CA TRP A 56 -0.50 5.23 -4.02
C TRP A 56 -1.09 5.82 -5.30
N LYS A 57 -2.40 6.06 -5.34
CA LYS A 57 -3.07 6.69 -6.49
C LYS A 57 -2.49 8.07 -6.80
N ALA A 58 -2.30 8.90 -5.78
CA ALA A 58 -1.73 10.24 -5.95
C ALA A 58 -0.30 10.18 -6.48
N TRP A 59 0.54 9.30 -5.90
CA TRP A 59 1.93 9.13 -6.28
C TRP A 59 2.09 8.54 -7.70
N ARG A 60 1.30 7.53 -8.07
CA ARG A 60 1.35 6.92 -9.40
C ARG A 60 0.86 7.84 -10.52
N LYS A 61 0.02 8.81 -10.20
CA LYS A 61 -0.38 9.85 -11.16
C LYS A 61 0.81 10.71 -11.60
N THR A 62 1.75 10.99 -10.69
CA THR A 62 2.95 11.80 -10.97
C THR A 62 4.18 10.94 -11.30
N ASN A 63 4.19 9.68 -10.88
CA ASN A 63 5.26 8.71 -11.09
C ASN A 63 4.67 7.40 -11.67
N PRO A 64 4.23 7.40 -12.94
CA PRO A 64 3.73 6.19 -13.57
C PRO A 64 4.85 5.16 -13.65
N ARG A 65 4.52 3.88 -13.45
CA ARG A 65 5.46 2.80 -13.77
C ARG A 65 5.49 2.58 -15.30
N PRO A 66 6.64 2.22 -15.87
CA PRO A 66 6.78 1.88 -17.28
C PRO A 66 5.84 0.76 -17.71
#